data_AF-A0A2A5VUA0-F1
#
_entry.id   AF-A0A2A5VUA0-F1
#
_cell.length_a   1.000
_cell.length_b   1.000
_cell.length_c   1.000
_cell.angle_alpha   90.00
_cell.angle_beta   90.00
_cell.angle_gamma   90.00
#
_symmetry.space_group_name_H-M   'P 1'
#
loop_
_entity.id
_entity.type
_entity.pdbx_description
1 polymer ?
#
loop_
_entity_poly.entity_id
_entity_poly.type
_entity_poly.pdbx_seq_one_letter_code
_entity_poly.pdbx_strand_id
1 'polypeptide(L)'
;MTMSDGRLEFKIELRDEAGQLALVSREFANREINIETMCAIDTNVAIVTTQTVQARMALDALDISYTATKLLSQSMPDKPGALAEFSERLADAGVSITSIYVLSRIQGATELAFSVDDLDKARATLNMHESVPP
;
A
#
# COMPACT_ATOMS: atom_id res chain seq x y z
N MET A 1 -7.85 -19.67 -12.21
CA MET A 1 -7.93 -18.20 -12.19
C MET A 1 -7.34 -17.76 -10.87
N THR A 2 -6.06 -17.40 -10.86
CA THR A 2 -5.37 -17.00 -9.64
C THR A 2 -6.00 -15.69 -9.18
N MET A 3 -6.55 -15.66 -7.97
CA MET A 3 -7.04 -14.40 -7.41
C MET A 3 -5.89 -13.39 -7.42
N SER A 4 -6.13 -12.19 -7.97
CA SER A 4 -5.19 -11.09 -7.80
C SER A 4 -5.11 -10.79 -6.31
N ASP A 5 -3.88 -10.73 -5.76
CA ASP A 5 -3.65 -10.36 -4.35
C ASP A 5 -4.21 -8.97 -4.01
N GLY A 6 -4.59 -8.18 -5.02
CA GLY A 6 -5.00 -6.80 -4.92
C GLY A 6 -3.77 -5.90 -4.83
N ARG A 7 -3.91 -4.80 -4.09
CA ARG A 7 -2.83 -3.85 -3.82
C ARG A 7 -2.01 -4.33 -2.62
N LEU A 8 -0.70 -4.45 -2.79
CA LEU A 8 0.21 -4.76 -1.71
C LEU A 8 1.18 -3.59 -1.45
N GLU A 9 1.52 -3.43 -0.19
CA GLU A 9 2.69 -2.73 0.28
C GLU A 9 3.86 -3.72 0.39
N PHE A 10 5.00 -3.37 -0.23
CA PHE A 10 6.28 -4.05 -0.03
C PHE A 10 7.17 -3.17 0.85
N LYS A 11 7.40 -3.60 2.10
CA LYS A 11 8.39 -3.00 2.99
C LYS A 11 9.74 -3.66 2.77
N ILE A 12 10.74 -2.87 2.41
CA ILE A 12 12.12 -3.28 2.16
C ILE A 12 13.07 -2.42 3.00
N GLU A 13 14.22 -2.99 3.34
CA GLU A 13 15.33 -2.24 3.91
C GLU A 13 16.45 -2.15 2.86
N LEU A 14 16.89 -0.93 2.56
CA LEU A 14 17.96 -0.65 1.61
C LEU A 14 19.27 -0.38 2.36
N ARG A 15 20.39 -0.44 1.65
CA ARG A 15 21.67 0.02 2.22
C ARG A 15 21.68 1.55 2.28
N ASP A 16 22.40 2.10 3.24
CA ASP A 16 22.63 3.55 3.32
C ASP A 16 23.75 3.99 2.35
N GLU A 17 23.44 3.89 1.06
CA GLU A 17 24.39 4.13 -0.02
C GLU A 17 23.70 4.80 -1.22
N ALA A 18 24.45 5.63 -1.95
CA ALA A 18 23.95 6.25 -3.16
C ALA A 18 23.57 5.20 -4.21
N GLY A 19 22.37 5.34 -4.79
CA GLY A 19 21.89 4.49 -5.88
C GLY A 19 21.02 3.30 -5.48
N GLN A 20 20.81 3.02 -4.19
CA GLN A 20 20.00 1.87 -3.78
C GLN A 20 18.54 1.96 -4.26
N LEU A 21 17.91 3.13 -4.14
CA LEU A 21 16.57 3.34 -4.69
C LEU A 21 16.57 3.28 -6.23
N ALA A 22 17.65 3.70 -6.89
CA ALA A 22 17.79 3.61 -8.34
C ALA A 22 17.88 2.15 -8.81
N LEU A 23 18.58 1.28 -8.06
CA LEU A 23 18.65 -0.16 -8.32
C LEU A 23 17.25 -0.79 -8.31
N VAL A 24 16.48 -0.56 -7.24
CA VAL A 24 15.14 -1.14 -7.08
C VAL A 24 14.16 -0.58 -8.11
N SER A 25 14.10 0.74 -8.26
CA SER A 25 13.17 1.38 -9.20
C SER A 25 13.50 1.05 -10.66
N ARG A 26 14.78 0.85 -11.01
CA ARG A 26 15.17 0.40 -12.36
C ARG A 26 14.71 -1.02 -12.62
N GLU A 27 14.90 -1.93 -11.66
CA GLU A 27 14.42 -3.31 -11.81
C GLU A 27 12.90 -3.38 -11.91
N PHE A 28 12.20 -2.53 -11.15
CA PHE A 28 10.74 -2.41 -11.27
C PHE A 28 10.33 -1.93 -12.67
N ALA A 29 11.01 -0.90 -13.19
CA ALA A 29 10.77 -0.40 -14.54
C ALA A 29 11.05 -1.44 -15.63
N ASN A 30 12.13 -2.22 -15.50
CA ASN A 30 12.49 -3.30 -16.44
C ASN A 30 11.40 -4.40 -16.53
N ARG A 31 10.57 -4.52 -15.50
CA ARG A 31 9.46 -5.49 -15.39
C ARG A 31 8.09 -4.86 -15.57
N GLU A 32 8.04 -3.62 -16.04
CA GLU A 32 6.80 -2.87 -16.27
C GLU A 32 5.93 -2.74 -15.01
N ILE A 33 6.56 -2.67 -13.83
CA ILE A 33 5.86 -2.46 -12.57
C ILE A 33 5.63 -0.97 -12.38
N ASN A 34 4.35 -0.59 -12.27
CA ASN A 34 3.96 0.76 -11.88
C ASN A 34 3.97 0.88 -10.35
N ILE A 35 4.57 1.96 -9.84
CA ILE A 35 4.54 2.32 -8.41
C ILE A 35 3.39 3.30 -8.21
N GLU A 36 2.36 2.91 -7.46
CA GLU A 36 1.21 3.76 -7.20
C GLU A 36 1.52 4.84 -6.15
N THR A 37 2.32 4.49 -5.15
CA THR A 37 2.83 5.41 -4.12
C THR A 37 4.04 4.79 -3.40
N MET A 38 4.83 5.61 -2.72
CA MET A 38 5.93 5.14 -1.88
C MET A 38 6.12 6.02 -0.64
N CYS A 39 6.74 5.46 0.38
CA CYS A 39 7.25 6.19 1.53
C CYS A 39 8.64 5.68 1.88
N ALA A 40 9.54 6.54 2.33
CA ALA A 40 10.84 6.15 2.85
C ALA A 40 11.15 6.92 4.14
N ILE A 41 11.64 6.20 5.15
CA ILE A 41 12.18 6.75 6.38
C ILE A 41 13.51 6.04 6.62
N ASP A 42 14.60 6.81 6.60
CA ASP A 42 15.96 6.30 6.59
C ASP A 42 16.15 5.27 5.47
N THR A 43 16.64 4.07 5.81
CA THR A 43 16.82 2.94 4.90
C THR A 43 15.55 2.13 4.64
N ASN A 44 14.48 2.37 5.39
CA ASN A 44 13.23 1.61 5.25
C ASN A 44 12.36 2.26 4.16
N VAL A 45 12.00 1.47 3.14
CA VAL A 45 11.17 1.92 2.03
C VAL A 45 9.92 1.05 1.95
N ALA A 46 8.76 1.68 1.83
CA ALA A 46 7.49 1.03 1.51
C ALA A 46 7.08 1.41 0.08
N ILE A 47 6.88 0.42 -0.78
CA ILE A 47 6.46 0.60 -2.19
C ILE A 47 5.10 -0.07 -2.37
N VAL A 48 4.13 0.65 -2.95
CA VAL A 48 2.79 0.13 -3.19
C VAL A 48 2.56 -0.12 -4.67
N THR A 49 2.10 -1.32 -5.01
CA THR A 49 1.76 -1.72 -6.38
C THR A 49 0.70 -2.82 -6.42
N THR A 50 0.05 -2.96 -7.58
CA THR A 50 -0.85 -4.07 -7.91
C THR A 50 -0.17 -5.15 -8.76
N GLN A 51 1.05 -4.93 -9.25
CA GLN A 51 1.83 -5.94 -9.99
C GLN A 51 2.60 -6.86 -9.03
N THR A 52 1.89 -7.49 -8.10
CA THR A 52 2.46 -8.13 -6.91
C THR A 52 3.41 -9.27 -7.23
N VAL A 53 3.05 -10.13 -8.19
CA VAL A 53 3.91 -11.24 -8.64
C VAL A 53 5.22 -10.72 -9.21
N GLN A 54 5.16 -9.69 -10.06
CA GLN A 54 6.37 -9.12 -10.67
C GLN A 54 7.24 -8.40 -9.64
N ALA A 55 6.63 -7.70 -8.68
CA ALA A 55 7.35 -7.05 -7.59
C ALA A 55 8.11 -8.04 -6.71
N ARG A 56 7.50 -9.18 -6.37
CA ARG A 56 8.19 -10.28 -5.67
C ARG A 56 9.40 -10.77 -6.47
N MET A 57 9.19 -11.09 -7.76
CA MET A 57 10.26 -11.55 -8.64
C MET A 57 11.39 -10.51 -8.82
N ALA A 58 11.08 -9.22 -8.81
CA ALA A 58 12.04 -8.13 -8.89
C ALA A 58 12.93 -8.08 -7.64
N LEU A 59 12.30 -8.11 -6.46
CA LEU A 59 13.01 -8.06 -5.18
C LEU A 59 13.83 -9.33 -4.94
N ASP A 60 13.28 -10.50 -5.26
CA ASP A 60 13.98 -11.80 -5.17
C ASP A 60 15.22 -11.82 -6.10
N ALA A 61 15.12 -11.26 -7.32
CA ALA A 61 16.25 -11.20 -8.25
C ALA A 61 17.38 -10.26 -7.78
N LEU A 62 17.05 -9.29 -6.93
CA LEU A 62 18.01 -8.36 -6.31
C LEU A 62 18.54 -8.86 -4.96
N ASP A 63 18.08 -10.03 -4.49
CA ASP A 63 18.36 -10.57 -3.15
C ASP A 63 17.96 -9.59 -2.02
N ILE A 64 16.84 -8.87 -2.23
CA ILE A 64 16.28 -7.94 -1.25
C ILE A 64 15.14 -8.62 -0.50
N SER A 65 15.30 -8.78 0.82
CA SER A 65 14.24 -9.26 1.70
C SER A 65 13.12 -8.24 1.83
N TYR A 66 11.87 -8.72 1.92
CA TYR A 66 10.71 -7.86 2.02
C TYR A 66 9.60 -8.46 2.88
N THR A 67 8.76 -7.58 3.44
CA THR A 67 7.42 -7.94 3.93
C THR A 67 6.39 -7.43 2.95
N ALA A 68 5.41 -8.27 2.59
CA ALA A 68 4.31 -7.90 1.70
C ALA A 68 2.98 -7.89 2.49
N THR A 69 2.33 -6.73 2.56
CA THR A 69 1.08 -6.53 3.32
C THR A 69 -0.03 -6.06 2.41
N LYS A 70 -1.23 -6.65 2.53
CA LYS A 70 -2.39 -6.25 1.73
C LYS A 70 -2.97 -4.93 2.20
N LEU A 71 -3.27 -4.05 1.25
CA LEU A 71 -3.88 -2.75 1.52
C LEU A 71 -5.35 -2.74 1.10
N LEU A 72 -6.16 -2.06 1.91
CA LEU A 72 -7.49 -1.58 1.54
C LEU A 72 -7.37 -0.19 0.94
N SER A 73 -8.33 0.21 0.11
CA SER A 73 -8.39 1.57 -0.43
C SER A 73 -9.73 2.23 -0.19
N GLN A 74 -9.70 3.49 0.21
CA GLN A 74 -10.89 4.26 0.56
C GLN A 74 -10.74 5.70 0.07
N SER A 75 -11.80 6.25 -0.49
CA SER A 75 -11.91 7.67 -0.78
C SER A 75 -12.48 8.41 0.43
N MET A 76 -11.83 9.50 0.82
CA MET A 76 -12.27 10.37 1.90
C MET A 76 -12.41 11.82 1.41
N PRO A 77 -13.36 12.61 1.95
CA PRO A 77 -13.40 14.04 1.69
C PRO A 77 -12.11 14.73 2.16
N ASP A 78 -11.56 15.64 1.35
CA ASP A 78 -10.40 16.47 1.70
C ASP A 78 -10.86 17.67 2.55
N LYS A 79 -11.23 17.39 3.81
CA LYS A 79 -11.71 18.38 4.78
C LYS A 79 -11.15 18.08 6.18
N PRO A 80 -11.06 19.11 7.06
CA PRO A 80 -10.71 18.89 8.46
C PRO A 80 -11.60 17.83 9.13
N GLY A 81 -10.98 16.93 9.91
CA GLY A 81 -11.67 15.87 10.65
C GLY A 81 -11.97 14.59 9.85
N ALA A 82 -11.79 14.57 8.52
CA ALA A 82 -12.11 13.38 7.72
C ALA A 82 -11.29 12.14 8.13
N LEU A 83 -9.99 12.31 8.37
CA LEU A 83 -9.14 11.23 8.88
C LEU A 83 -9.51 10.83 10.31
N ALA A 84 -9.92 11.80 11.15
CA ALA A 84 -10.35 11.52 12.52
C ALA A 84 -11.56 10.59 12.51
N GLU A 85 -12.64 10.97 11.81
CA GLU A 85 -13.87 10.17 11.65
C GLU A 85 -13.57 8.77 11.10
N PHE A 86 -12.69 8.68 10.09
CA PHE A 86 -12.28 7.39 9.52
C PHE A 86 -11.55 6.51 10.53
N SER A 87 -10.55 7.07 11.22
CA SER A 87 -9.72 6.33 12.18
C SER A 87 -10.50 5.94 13.43
N GLU A 88 -11.40 6.79 13.92
CA GLU A 88 -12.29 6.52 15.06
C GLU A 88 -13.22 5.35 14.76
N ARG A 89 -13.82 5.29 13.57
CA ARG A 89 -14.69 4.16 13.18
C ARG A 89 -13.98 2.80 13.24
N LEU A 90 -12.72 2.73 12.79
CA LEU A 90 -11.92 1.51 12.88
C LEU A 90 -11.49 1.22 14.33
N ALA A 91 -11.11 2.25 15.09
CA ALA A 91 -10.75 2.12 16.50
C ALA A 91 -11.93 1.62 17.36
N ASP A 92 -13.14 2.12 17.14
CA ASP A 92 -14.37 1.70 17.83
C ASP A 92 -14.72 0.24 17.54
N ALA A 93 -14.36 -0.25 16.35
CA ALA A 93 -14.47 -1.66 16.02
C ALA A 93 -13.34 -2.49 16.64
N GLY A 94 -12.29 -1.88 17.20
CA GLY A 94 -11.09 -2.57 17.68
C GLY A 94 -10.26 -3.12 16.52
N VAL A 95 -10.03 -2.29 15.51
CA VAL A 95 -9.14 -2.54 14.36
C VAL A 95 -8.05 -1.48 14.34
N SER A 96 -6.79 -1.90 14.30
CA SER A 96 -5.64 -1.00 14.27
C SER A 96 -5.18 -0.75 12.83
N ILE A 97 -4.95 0.52 12.47
CA ILE A 97 -4.34 0.91 11.19
C ILE A 97 -2.82 0.83 11.34
N THR A 98 -2.13 0.08 10.48
CA THR A 98 -0.67 -0.14 10.61
C THR A 98 0.18 0.60 9.57
N SER A 99 -0.42 1.04 8.46
CA SER A 99 0.20 1.92 7.46
C SER A 99 -0.88 2.68 6.70
N ILE A 100 -0.53 3.85 6.19
CA ILE A 100 -1.43 4.71 5.40
C ILE A 100 -0.65 5.45 4.33
N TYR A 101 -1.22 5.55 3.14
CA TYR A 101 -0.63 6.20 1.98
C TYR A 101 -1.69 6.99 1.23
N VAL A 102 -1.29 8.14 0.66
CA VAL A 102 -2.10 8.86 -0.32
C VAL A 102 -1.80 8.30 -1.71
N LEU A 103 -2.83 7.85 -2.42
CA LEU A 103 -2.75 7.40 -3.81
C LEU A 103 -3.00 8.57 -4.76
N SER A 104 -4.06 9.33 -4.52
CA SER A 104 -4.45 10.44 -5.38
C SER A 104 -5.28 11.49 -4.63
N ARG A 105 -5.36 12.69 -5.19
CA ARG A 105 -6.30 13.74 -4.75
C ARG A 105 -7.04 14.27 -5.97
N ILE A 106 -8.35 14.07 -6.02
CA ILE A 106 -9.18 14.45 -7.17
C ILE A 106 -10.43 15.15 -6.65
N GLN A 107 -10.71 16.36 -7.14
CA GLN A 107 -11.96 17.10 -6.91
C GLN A 107 -12.42 17.17 -5.44
N GLY A 108 -11.49 17.43 -4.51
CA GLY A 108 -11.81 17.55 -3.08
C GLY A 108 -12.00 16.20 -2.36
N ALA A 109 -11.59 15.09 -2.98
CA ALA A 109 -11.46 13.80 -2.34
C ALA A 109 -9.99 13.35 -2.35
N THR A 110 -9.58 12.69 -1.28
CA THR A 110 -8.28 12.02 -1.15
C THR A 110 -8.51 10.51 -1.19
N GLU A 111 -7.88 9.82 -2.13
CA GLU A 111 -7.85 8.37 -2.18
C GLU A 111 -6.68 7.87 -1.34
N LEU A 112 -6.97 7.02 -0.36
CA LEU A 112 -5.99 6.45 0.55
C LEU A 112 -5.86 4.96 0.32
N ALA A 113 -4.66 4.43 0.50
CA ALA A 113 -4.41 3.01 0.73
C ALA A 113 -3.92 2.82 2.17
N PHE A 114 -4.41 1.80 2.86
CA PHE A 114 -4.06 1.55 4.27
C PHE A 114 -4.06 0.07 4.60
N SER A 115 -3.20 -0.33 5.54
CA SER A 115 -3.19 -1.68 6.11
C SER A 115 -3.81 -1.68 7.50
N VAL A 116 -4.33 -2.83 7.90
CA VAL A 116 -4.92 -3.07 9.21
C VAL A 116 -4.48 -4.42 9.76
N ASP A 117 -4.62 -4.61 11.06
CA ASP A 117 -4.40 -5.89 11.74
C ASP A 117 -5.48 -6.94 11.42
N ASP A 118 -6.72 -6.53 11.14
CA ASP A 118 -7.82 -7.41 10.75
C ASP A 118 -8.57 -6.87 9.51
N LEU A 119 -8.26 -7.43 8.34
CA LEU A 119 -8.80 -7.01 7.04
C LEU A 119 -10.30 -7.26 6.91
N ASP A 120 -10.77 -8.41 7.38
CA ASP A 120 -12.18 -8.81 7.22
C ASP A 120 -13.07 -7.95 8.11
N LYS A 121 -12.62 -7.70 9.34
CA LYS A 121 -13.31 -6.81 10.28
C LYS A 121 -13.29 -5.35 9.83
N ALA A 122 -12.18 -4.87 9.26
CA ALA A 122 -12.13 -3.54 8.65
C ALA A 122 -13.13 -3.39 7.50
N ARG A 123 -13.15 -4.36 6.58
CA ARG A 123 -14.08 -4.37 5.44
C ARG A 123 -15.53 -4.34 5.91
N ALA A 124 -15.89 -5.17 6.89
CA ALA A 124 -17.21 -5.18 7.49
C ALA A 124 -17.56 -3.82 8.14
N THR A 125 -16.64 -3.26 8.93
CA THR A 125 -16.83 -1.97 9.64
C THR A 125 -17.02 -0.79 8.68
N LEU A 126 -16.32 -0.82 7.55
CA LEU A 126 -16.36 0.22 6.53
C LEU A 126 -17.43 -0.03 5.46
N ASN A 127 -18.18 -1.14 5.56
CA ASN A 127 -19.14 -1.59 4.54
C ASN A 127 -18.50 -1.71 3.14
N MET A 128 -17.24 -2.16 3.09
CA MET A 128 -16.54 -2.41 1.83
C MET A 128 -16.97 -3.76 1.28
N HIS A 129 -17.51 -3.76 0.06
CA HIS A 129 -17.69 -4.98 -0.71
C HIS A 129 -16.44 -5.25 -1.54
N GLU A 130 -16.13 -6.52 -1.77
CA GLU A 130 -14.99 -6.88 -2.63
C GLU A 130 -15.29 -6.42 -4.06
N SER A 131 -14.61 -5.35 -4.48
CA SER A 131 -14.63 -4.91 -5.87
C SER A 131 -13.94 -5.99 -6.70
N VAL A 132 -14.70 -6.74 -7.49
CA VAL A 132 -14.13 -7.56 -8.56
C VAL A 132 -13.48 -6.58 -9.54
N PRO A 133 -12.15 -6.64 -9.76
CA PRO A 133 -11.53 -5.82 -10.79
C PRO A 133 -12.19 -6.12 -12.14
N PRO A 134 -12.47 -5.12 -12.99
CA PRO A 134 -12.90 -5.37 -14.36
C PRO A 134 -11.86 -6.18 -15.15
#